data_AF-A0A0U0R475-F1
#
_entry.id   AF-A0A0U0R475-F1
#
_cell.length_a   1.000
_cell.length_b   1.000
_cell.length_c   1.000
_cell.angle_alpha   90.00
_cell.angle_beta   90.00
_cell.angle_gamma   90.00
#
_symmetry.space_group_name_H-M   'P 1'
#
loop_
_entity.id
_entity.type
_entity.pdbx_description
1 polymer ?
#
loop_
_entity_poly.entity_id
_entity_poly.type
_entity_poly.pdbx_seq_one_letter_code
_entity_poly.pdbx_strand_id
1 'polypeptide(L)'
;MRTHDDTWDIKTSVGATAVMVAAARAVETDRPDPLIRDPYARLLVTNAGAGAIWEAMLDPTLVAKAAAIDAETAAIVAYLRSYQAVRTNFFDT
;
A
#
# COMPACT_ATOMS: atom_id res chain seq x y z
N MET A 1 -2.39 23.29 -10.10
CA MET A 1 -2.69 23.38 -8.66
C MET A 1 -4.12 22.91 -8.48
N ARG A 2 -4.42 22.03 -7.50
CA ARG A 2 -5.81 21.58 -7.26
C ARG A 2 -6.57 22.63 -6.46
N THR A 3 -7.88 22.73 -6.66
CA THR A 3 -8.79 23.64 -5.92
C THR A 3 -9.63 22.84 -4.92
N HIS A 4 -10.34 23.53 -4.01
CA HIS A 4 -11.06 22.86 -2.93
C HIS A 4 -12.27 22.02 -3.39
N ASP A 5 -12.80 22.31 -4.59
CA ASP A 5 -13.95 21.60 -5.19
C ASP A 5 -13.53 20.57 -6.25
N ASP A 6 -12.24 20.31 -6.39
CA ASP A 6 -11.75 19.41 -7.44
C ASP A 6 -12.14 17.96 -7.09
N THR A 7 -12.94 17.34 -7.95
CA THR A 7 -13.43 15.96 -7.75
C THR A 7 -12.42 14.95 -8.29
N TRP A 8 -12.29 13.80 -7.61
CA TRP A 8 -11.39 12.73 -8.03
C TRP A 8 -12.00 11.36 -7.75
N ASP A 9 -11.69 10.40 -8.62
CA ASP A 9 -12.11 9.01 -8.49
C ASP A 9 -11.03 8.18 -7.78
N ILE A 10 -11.48 7.25 -6.92
CA ILE A 10 -10.60 6.42 -6.08
C ILE A 10 -9.67 5.51 -6.90
N LYS A 11 -10.00 5.24 -8.16
CA LYS A 11 -9.26 4.33 -9.03
C LYS A 11 -8.23 5.03 -9.90
N THR A 12 -8.13 6.37 -9.83
CA THR A 12 -7.26 7.15 -10.72
C THR A 12 -6.39 8.15 -9.98
N SER A 13 -5.21 8.45 -10.54
CA SER A 13 -4.30 9.53 -10.08
C SER A 13 -4.03 9.48 -8.55
N VAL A 14 -4.51 10.47 -7.81
CA VAL A 14 -4.38 10.57 -6.35
C VAL A 14 -5.05 9.39 -5.65
N GLY A 15 -6.23 8.96 -6.10
CA GLY A 15 -6.94 7.84 -5.51
C GLY A 15 -6.16 6.53 -5.62
N ALA A 16 -5.65 6.23 -6.82
CA ALA A 16 -4.82 5.05 -7.03
C ALA A 16 -3.57 5.06 -6.15
N THR A 17 -2.91 6.22 -6.03
CA THR A 17 -1.74 6.39 -5.16
C THR A 17 -2.10 6.23 -3.69
N ALA A 18 -3.24 6.76 -3.26
CA ALA A 18 -3.74 6.66 -1.89
C ALA A 18 -3.98 5.18 -1.49
N VAL A 19 -4.60 4.40 -2.38
CA VAL A 19 -4.83 2.96 -2.14
C VAL A 19 -3.50 2.20 -2.08
N MET A 20 -2.57 2.48 -2.98
CA MET A 20 -1.23 1.85 -2.95
C MET A 20 -0.50 2.09 -1.62
N VAL A 21 -0.46 3.35 -1.14
CA VAL A 21 0.24 3.64 0.12
C VAL A 21 -0.49 3.06 1.34
N ALA A 22 -1.82 2.98 1.30
CA ALA A 22 -2.60 2.29 2.32
C ALA A 22 -2.32 0.78 2.33
N ALA A 23 -2.23 0.14 1.15
CA ALA A 23 -1.87 -1.27 1.04
C ALA A 23 -0.49 -1.55 1.65
N ALA A 24 0.50 -0.70 1.37
CA ALA A 24 1.83 -0.82 1.97
C ALA A 24 1.79 -0.76 3.51
N ARG A 25 0.99 0.14 4.11
CA ARG A 25 0.84 0.24 5.57
C ARG A 25 0.09 -0.96 6.16
N ALA A 26 -0.91 -1.50 5.45
CA ALA A 26 -1.61 -2.71 5.86
C ALA A 26 -0.66 -3.91 5.93
N VAL A 27 0.16 -4.10 4.88
CA VAL A 27 1.17 -5.18 4.84
C VAL A 27 2.19 -5.03 5.94
N GLU A 28 2.66 -3.80 6.22
CA GLU A 28 3.59 -3.58 7.33
C GLU A 28 2.94 -3.90 8.68
N THR A 29 1.68 -3.47 8.89
CA THR A 29 0.92 -3.70 10.14
C THR A 29 0.77 -5.18 10.48
N ASP A 30 0.62 -6.05 9.48
CA ASP A 30 0.42 -7.49 9.64
C ASP A 30 1.73 -8.27 9.90
N ARG A 31 2.88 -7.60 9.92
CA ARG A 31 4.15 -8.26 10.24
C ARG A 31 4.21 -8.65 11.73
N PRO A 32 4.97 -9.71 12.07
CA PRO A 32 5.20 -10.09 13.46
C PRO A 32 5.84 -8.97 14.29
N ASP A 33 6.74 -8.20 13.66
CA ASP A 33 7.44 -7.07 14.25
C ASP A 33 7.30 -5.84 13.32
N PRO A 34 6.18 -5.12 13.41
CA PRO A 34 5.86 -4.03 12.49
C PRO A 34 6.43 -2.70 12.99
N LEU A 35 7.02 -1.90 12.10
CA LEU A 35 7.53 -0.56 12.45
C LEU A 35 6.40 0.44 12.74
N ILE A 36 5.24 0.27 12.09
CA ILE A 36 4.03 1.06 12.30
C ILE A 36 2.80 0.16 12.41
N ARG A 37 1.71 0.68 12.98
CA ARG A 37 0.41 -0.01 13.02
C ARG A 37 -0.70 0.93 12.55
N ASP A 38 -1.24 0.66 11.37
CA ASP A 38 -2.43 1.34 10.84
C ASP A 38 -3.61 0.35 10.86
N PRO A 39 -4.46 0.35 11.89
CA PRO A 39 -5.56 -0.61 12.03
C PRO A 39 -6.66 -0.42 10.98
N TYR A 40 -6.65 0.68 10.21
CA TYR A 40 -7.69 1.01 9.24
C TYR A 40 -7.24 0.78 7.79
N ALA A 41 -5.94 0.74 7.53
CA ALA A 41 -5.37 0.57 6.19
C ALA A 41 -5.97 -0.62 5.43
N ARG A 42 -6.05 -1.78 6.07
CA ARG A 42 -6.61 -3.00 5.44
C ARG A 42 -8.07 -2.79 5.05
N LEU A 43 -8.87 -2.22 5.93
CA LEU A 43 -10.29 -1.93 5.67
C LEU A 43 -10.46 -0.95 4.51
N LEU A 44 -9.65 0.11 4.47
CA LEU A 44 -9.70 1.12 3.42
C LEU A 44 -9.36 0.54 2.05
N VAL A 45 -8.33 -0.30 1.97
CA VAL A 45 -7.93 -0.93 0.70
C VAL A 45 -9.01 -1.90 0.22
N THR A 46 -9.52 -2.76 1.09
CA THR A 46 -10.58 -3.73 0.73
C THR A 46 -11.85 -3.06 0.21
N ASN A 47 -12.21 -1.88 0.74
CA ASN A 47 -13.42 -1.18 0.31
C ASN A 47 -13.20 -0.17 -0.84
N ALA A 48 -11.95 0.11 -1.21
CA ALA A 48 -11.66 1.11 -2.24
C ALA A 48 -12.07 0.66 -3.66
N GLY A 49 -12.21 -0.64 -3.92
CA GLY A 49 -12.58 -1.17 -5.23
C GLY A 49 -11.64 -0.72 -6.36
N ALA A 50 -10.40 -0.34 -6.01
CA ALA A 50 -9.40 0.28 -6.90
C ALA A 50 -8.53 -0.75 -7.64
N GLY A 51 -8.95 -2.01 -7.65
CA GLY A 51 -8.41 -3.06 -8.51
C GLY A 51 -7.61 -4.13 -7.77
N ALA A 52 -7.62 -5.33 -8.35
CA ALA A 52 -7.00 -6.54 -7.82
C ALA A 52 -5.48 -6.44 -7.55
N ILE A 53 -4.80 -5.43 -8.10
CA ILE A 53 -3.35 -5.26 -7.96
C ILE A 53 -2.96 -4.88 -6.53
N TRP A 54 -3.68 -3.96 -5.88
CA TRP A 54 -3.36 -3.53 -4.52
C TRP A 54 -3.83 -4.55 -3.48
N GLU A 55 -4.94 -5.22 -3.74
CA GLU A 55 -5.40 -6.35 -2.93
C GLU A 55 -4.46 -7.55 -3.05
N ALA A 56 -3.89 -7.81 -4.24
CA ALA A 56 -2.87 -8.84 -4.43
C ALA A 56 -1.59 -8.57 -3.62
N MET A 57 -1.26 -7.31 -3.36
CA MET A 57 -0.17 -6.97 -2.43
C MET A 57 -0.47 -7.34 -0.97
N LEU A 58 -1.76 -7.43 -0.59
CA LEU A 58 -2.17 -7.84 0.75
C LEU A 58 -2.10 -9.35 0.98
N ASP A 59 -1.92 -10.15 -0.08
CA ASP A 59 -1.77 -11.61 -0.01
C ASP A 59 -0.28 -11.98 -0.07
N PRO A 60 0.31 -12.45 1.05
CA PRO A 60 1.71 -12.88 1.09
C PRO A 60 2.03 -13.97 0.06
N THR A 61 1.06 -14.80 -0.30
CA THR A 61 1.20 -15.88 -1.28
C THR A 61 1.39 -15.33 -2.68
N LEU A 62 0.63 -14.30 -3.06
CA LEU A 62 0.75 -13.64 -4.36
C LEU A 62 2.05 -12.84 -4.46
N VAL A 63 2.45 -12.16 -3.39
CA VAL A 63 3.75 -11.47 -3.32
C VAL A 63 4.91 -12.47 -3.49
N ALA A 64 4.87 -13.62 -2.83
CA ALA A 64 5.90 -14.65 -2.97
C ALA A 64 5.94 -15.24 -4.40
N LYS A 65 4.78 -15.47 -5.02
CA LYS A 65 4.69 -15.93 -6.42
C LYS A 65 5.24 -14.89 -7.40
N ALA A 66 4.89 -13.62 -7.23
CA ALA A 66 5.41 -12.55 -8.07
C ALA A 66 6.94 -12.42 -7.95
N ALA A 67 7.46 -12.54 -6.73
CA ALA A 67 8.89 -12.49 -6.48
C ALA A 67 9.68 -13.65 -7.10
N ALA A 68 9.05 -14.82 -7.24
CA ALA A 68 9.64 -15.96 -7.93
C ALA A 68 9.70 -15.80 -9.45
N ILE A 69 8.87 -14.92 -10.02
CA ILE A 69 8.81 -14.66 -11.47
C ILE A 69 9.78 -13.53 -11.84
N ASP A 70 9.84 -12.47 -11.04
CA ASP A 70 10.69 -11.31 -11.28
C ASP A 70 11.26 -10.74 -9.98
N ALA A 71 12.57 -10.90 -9.79
CA ALA A 71 13.30 -10.43 -8.62
C ALA A 71 13.40 -8.90 -8.55
N GLU A 72 13.40 -8.20 -9.70
CA GLU A 72 13.46 -6.73 -9.73
C GLU A 72 12.14 -6.14 -9.22
N THR A 73 11.01 -6.63 -9.74
CA THR A 73 9.69 -6.26 -9.23
C THR A 73 9.53 -6.58 -7.75
N ALA A 74 10.06 -7.71 -7.27
CA ALA A 74 10.05 -8.06 -5.85
C ALA A 74 10.79 -7.02 -4.98
N ALA A 75 11.97 -6.59 -5.43
CA ALA A 75 12.77 -5.59 -4.74
C ALA A 75 12.04 -4.25 -4.68
N ILE A 76 11.38 -3.84 -5.77
CA ILE A 76 10.57 -2.62 -5.81
C ILE A 76 9.41 -2.68 -4.81
N VAL A 77 8.69 -3.79 -4.72
CA VAL A 77 7.60 -3.98 -3.76
C VAL A 77 8.11 -3.92 -2.31
N ALA A 78 9.23 -4.59 -2.03
CA ALA A 78 9.85 -4.57 -0.71
C ALA A 78 10.34 -3.17 -0.33
N TYR A 79 10.92 -2.43 -1.28
CA TYR A 79 11.32 -1.04 -1.11
C TYR A 79 10.12 -0.15 -0.81
N LEU A 80 9.05 -0.26 -1.61
CA LEU A 80 7.84 0.55 -1.43
C LEU A 80 7.22 0.34 -0.04
N ARG A 81 7.09 -0.92 0.41
CA ARG A 81 6.63 -1.22 1.78
C ARG A 81 7.51 -0.55 2.84
N SER A 82 8.83 -0.75 2.75
CA SER A 82 9.78 -0.25 3.75
C SER A 82 9.81 1.28 3.78
N TYR A 83 9.79 1.93 2.61
CA TYR A 83 9.71 3.37 2.50
C TYR A 83 8.43 3.92 3.14
N GLN A 84 7.27 3.28 2.91
CA GLN A 84 6.01 3.70 3.51
C GLN A 84 5.97 3.50 5.03
N ALA A 85 6.58 2.43 5.53
CA ALA A 85 6.72 2.19 6.96
C ALA A 85 7.55 3.31 7.63
N VAL A 86 8.75 3.58 7.10
CA VAL A 86 9.65 4.64 7.62
C VAL A 86 9.02 6.03 7.49
N ARG A 87 8.40 6.33 6.34
CA ARG A 87 7.70 7.60 6.12
C ARG A 87 6.61 7.83 7.16
N THR A 88 5.80 6.80 7.41
CA THR A 88 4.71 6.88 8.39
C THR A 88 5.27 7.08 9.79
N ASN A 89 6.26 6.27 10.20
CA ASN A 89 6.92 6.42 11.49
C ASN A 89 7.51 7.83 11.72
N PHE A 90 8.16 8.39 10.70
CA PHE A 90 8.74 9.74 10.77
C PHE A 90 7.70 10.83 11.00
N PHE A 91 6.52 10.73 10.38
CA PHE A 91 5.46 11.73 10.52
C PHE A 91 4.53 11.50 11.71
N ASP A 92 4.49 10.27 12.25
CA ASP A 92 3.74 9.94 13.47
C ASP A 92 4.44 10.39 14.76
N THR A 93 5.75 10.67 14.69
CA THR A 93 6.60 11.12 15.81
C THR A 93 6.61 12.64 15.92
#